data_AF-A0A1J4N3N9-F1
#
_entry.id   AF-A0A1J4N3N9-F1
#
_cell.length_a   1.000
_cell.length_b   1.000
_cell.length_c   1.000
_cell.angle_alpha   90.00
_cell.angle_beta   90.00
_cell.angle_gamma   90.00
#
_symmetry.space_group_name_H-M   'P 1'
#
loop_
_entity.id
_entity.type
_entity.pdbx_description
1 polymer ?
#
loop_
_entity_poly.entity_id
_entity_poly.type
_entity_poly.pdbx_seq_one_letter_code
_entity_poly.pdbx_strand_id
1 'polypeptide(L)'
;MNVEIVAPQVKTAANSIGTAADAVAGLDLEGPMGKVASALPGSTSAGAANGLKTEWKSDKDKWVKDARDHKTTTVTDADAIVEADTITAQQARYREAMIGRD
;
A
#
# COMPACT_ATOMS: atom_id res chain seq x y z
N MET A 1 -8.86 25.17 -1.50
CA MET A 1 -7.73 24.27 -1.16
C MET A 1 -7.11 23.83 -2.48
N ASN A 2 -5.80 24.05 -2.71
CA ASN A 2 -5.13 23.72 -3.97
C ASN A 2 -4.67 22.25 -3.94
N VAL A 3 -4.83 21.51 -5.04
CA VAL A 3 -4.41 20.11 -5.18
C VAL A 3 -2.94 19.89 -4.84
N GLU A 4 -2.07 20.83 -5.23
CA GLU A 4 -0.63 20.81 -4.89
C GLU A 4 -0.38 20.80 -3.37
N ILE A 5 -1.31 21.35 -2.57
CA ILE A 5 -1.21 21.39 -1.11
C ILE A 5 -1.63 20.05 -0.48
N VAL A 6 -2.57 19.33 -1.11
CA VAL A 6 -3.17 18.10 -0.55
C VAL A 6 -2.41 16.84 -0.98
N ALA A 7 -1.82 16.83 -2.18
CA ALA A 7 -1.07 15.68 -2.67
C ALA A 7 0.04 15.19 -1.72
N PRO A 8 0.83 16.06 -1.05
CA PRO A 8 1.79 15.63 -0.03
C PRO A 8 1.15 14.91 1.17
N GLN A 9 -0.05 15.32 1.58
CA GLN A 9 -0.78 14.68 2.69
C GLN A 9 -1.27 13.28 2.30
N VAL A 10 -1.79 13.15 1.07
CA VAL A 10 -2.20 11.84 0.50
C VAL A 10 -1.01 10.89 0.41
N LYS A 11 0.13 11.37 -0.10
CA LYS A 11 1.37 10.57 -0.16
C LYS A 11 1.86 10.16 1.22
N THR A 12 1.74 11.06 2.21
CA THR A 12 2.09 10.74 3.61
C THR A 12 1.24 9.60 4.14
N ALA A 13 -0.08 9.65 3.93
CA ALA A 13 -0.99 8.57 4.33
C ALA A 13 -0.69 7.25 3.60
N ALA A 14 -0.42 7.29 2.28
CA ALA A 14 -0.02 6.12 1.51
C ALA A 14 1.30 5.50 2.02
N ASN A 15 2.26 6.34 2.42
CA ASN A 15 3.50 5.88 3.02
C ASN A 15 3.29 5.19 4.36
N SER A 16 2.35 5.66 5.18
CA SER A 16 1.99 4.98 6.44
C SER A 16 1.47 3.56 6.22
N ILE A 17 0.70 3.33 5.14
CA ILE A 17 0.26 1.98 4.75
C ILE A 17 1.47 1.10 4.39
N GLY A 18 2.43 1.65 3.64
CA GLY A 18 3.67 0.94 3.31
C GLY A 18 4.49 0.56 4.54
N THR A 19 4.62 1.47 5.51
CA THR A 19 5.30 1.18 6.78
C THR A 19 4.59 0.06 7.56
N ALA A 20 3.26 0.06 7.60
CA ALA A 20 2.50 -1.04 8.21
C ALA A 20 2.73 -2.36 7.47
N ALA A 21 2.78 -2.33 6.13
CA ALA A 21 3.12 -3.49 5.30
C ALA A 21 4.49 -4.08 5.66
N ASP A 22 5.50 -3.23 5.80
CA ASP A 22 6.86 -3.65 6.14
C ASP A 22 6.95 -4.21 7.57
N ALA A 23 6.22 -3.62 8.52
CA ALA A 23 6.16 -4.11 9.90
C ALA A 23 5.55 -5.52 9.97
N VAL A 24 4.43 -5.77 9.26
CA VAL A 24 3.79 -7.10 9.21
C VAL A 24 4.64 -8.10 8.45
N ALA A 25 5.30 -7.70 7.37
CA ALA A 25 6.19 -8.58 6.61
C ALA A 25 7.28 -9.20 7.50
N GLY A 26 7.80 -8.42 8.45
CA GLY A 26 8.80 -8.84 9.43
C GLY A 26 8.30 -9.78 10.52
N LEU A 27 6.99 -10.05 10.63
CA LEU A 27 6.47 -10.97 11.64
C LEU A 27 6.75 -12.43 11.27
N ASP A 28 7.30 -13.19 12.22
CA ASP A 28 7.42 -14.64 12.17
C ASP A 28 6.21 -15.32 12.82
N LEU A 29 5.14 -15.47 12.06
CA LEU A 29 3.94 -16.20 12.47
C LEU A 29 4.11 -17.73 12.30
N GLU A 30 5.04 -18.12 11.43
CA GLU A 30 5.22 -19.50 10.98
C GLU A 30 6.06 -20.32 11.96
N GLY A 31 7.07 -19.70 12.57
CA GLY A 31 8.00 -20.31 13.51
C GLY A 31 7.31 -20.89 14.75
N PRO A 32 6.48 -20.13 15.49
CA PRO A 32 5.74 -20.63 16.64
C PRO A 32 4.83 -21.82 16.29
N MET A 33 4.11 -21.78 15.16
CA MET A 33 3.25 -22.90 14.74
C MET A 33 4.06 -24.12 14.31
N GLY A 34 5.22 -23.92 13.68
CA GLY A 34 6.17 -25.00 13.39
C GLY A 34 6.60 -25.74 14.66
N LYS A 35 6.87 -25.02 15.76
CA LYS A 35 7.23 -25.64 17.05
C LYS A 35 6.09 -26.49 17.61
N VAL A 36 4.84 -26.02 17.51
CA VAL A 36 3.65 -26.79 17.93
C VAL A 36 3.52 -28.08 17.12
N ALA A 37 3.66 -28.00 15.79
CA ALA A 37 3.59 -29.17 14.92
C ALA A 37 4.69 -30.19 15.23
N SER A 38 5.93 -29.73 15.49
CA SER A 38 7.06 -30.61 15.83
C SER A 38 6.92 -31.26 17.21
N ALA A 39 6.20 -30.64 18.15
CA ALA A 39 6.00 -31.20 19.49
C ALA A 39 4.99 -32.35 19.54
N LEU A 40 4.15 -32.51 18.51
CA LEU A 40 3.03 -33.47 18.49
C LEU A 40 3.06 -34.39 17.26
N PRO A 41 4.18 -35.12 17.01
CA PRO A 41 4.36 -35.89 15.77
C PRO A 41 3.27 -36.94 15.58
N GLY A 42 2.75 -37.03 14.35
CA GLY A 42 1.71 -38.00 13.97
C GLY A 42 0.30 -37.69 14.51
N SER A 43 0.13 -36.63 15.31
CA SER A 43 -1.19 -36.22 15.81
C SER A 43 -1.96 -35.40 14.77
N THR A 44 -3.30 -35.45 14.85
CA THR A 44 -4.19 -34.54 14.11
C THR A 44 -3.85 -33.07 14.41
N SER A 45 -3.46 -32.76 15.64
CA SER A 45 -3.08 -31.40 16.06
C SER A 45 -1.85 -30.88 15.31
N ALA A 46 -0.87 -31.74 14.99
CA ALA A 46 0.28 -31.34 14.15
C ALA A 46 -0.14 -31.07 12.70
N GLY A 47 -1.09 -31.85 12.16
CA GLY A 47 -1.71 -31.57 10.87
C GLY A 47 -2.40 -30.21 10.84
N ALA A 48 -3.24 -29.92 11.85
CA ALA A 48 -3.92 -28.64 11.99
C ALA A 48 -2.95 -27.47 12.15
N ALA A 49 -1.89 -27.63 12.96
CA ALA A 49 -0.85 -26.60 13.14
C ALA A 49 -0.11 -26.30 11.82
N ASN A 50 0.19 -27.32 11.00
CA ASN A 50 0.78 -27.12 9.68
C ASN A 50 -0.18 -26.45 8.68
N GLY A 51 -1.47 -26.77 8.76
CA GLY A 51 -2.51 -26.08 7.98
C GLY A 51 -2.57 -24.59 8.31
N LEU A 52 -2.72 -24.28 9.60
CA LEU A 52 -2.76 -22.90 10.09
C LEU A 52 -1.48 -22.11 9.76
N LYS A 53 -0.31 -22.76 9.88
CA LYS A 53 0.97 -22.17 9.46
C LYS A 53 0.94 -21.73 7.99
N THR A 54 0.44 -22.60 7.11
CA THR A 54 0.34 -22.32 5.66
C THR A 54 -0.64 -21.19 5.37
N GLU A 55 -1.80 -21.20 6.02
CA GLU A 55 -2.82 -20.17 5.87
C GLU A 55 -2.32 -18.81 6.34
N TRP A 56 -1.75 -18.73 7.54
CA TRP A 56 -1.16 -17.49 8.06
C TRP A 56 -0.07 -16.93 7.15
N LYS A 57 0.78 -17.79 6.60
CA LYS A 57 1.78 -17.36 5.63
C LYS A 57 1.11 -16.73 4.41
N SER A 58 0.16 -17.44 3.81
CA SER A 58 -0.55 -17.00 2.61
C SER A 58 -1.26 -15.66 2.83
N ASP A 59 -2.01 -15.54 3.93
CA ASP A 59 -2.76 -14.33 4.26
C ASP A 59 -1.85 -13.14 4.56
N LYS A 60 -0.76 -13.38 5.29
CA LYS A 60 0.27 -12.36 5.55
C LYS A 60 0.89 -11.87 4.25
N ASP A 61 1.37 -12.79 3.41
CA ASP A 61 2.05 -12.46 2.16
C ASP A 61 1.10 -11.72 1.20
N LYS A 62 -0.17 -12.13 1.14
CA LYS A 62 -1.22 -11.45 0.37
C LYS A 62 -1.49 -10.03 0.88
N TRP A 63 -1.73 -9.88 2.19
CA TRP A 63 -2.01 -8.57 2.77
C TRP A 63 -0.85 -7.59 2.58
N VAL A 64 0.39 -8.05 2.80
CA VAL A 64 1.60 -7.23 2.60
C VAL A 64 1.71 -6.77 1.14
N LYS A 65 1.46 -7.67 0.20
CA LYS A 65 1.45 -7.34 -1.23
C LYS A 65 0.37 -6.29 -1.53
N ASP A 66 -0.86 -6.55 -1.14
CA ASP A 66 -2.01 -5.68 -1.43
C ASP A 66 -1.79 -4.28 -0.81
N ALA A 67 -1.21 -4.19 0.40
CA ALA A 67 -0.88 -2.92 1.04
C ALA A 67 0.24 -2.13 0.32
N ARG A 68 1.28 -2.81 -0.17
CA ARG A 68 2.35 -2.18 -0.96
C ARG A 68 1.86 -1.70 -2.32
N ASP A 69 1.01 -2.49 -2.95
CA ASP A 69 0.37 -2.11 -4.23
C ASP A 69 -0.51 -0.89 -4.02
N HIS A 70 -1.34 -0.87 -2.98
CA HIS A 70 -2.17 0.28 -2.62
C HIS A 70 -1.31 1.54 -2.44
N LYS A 71 -0.22 1.47 -1.65
CA LYS A 71 0.71 2.61 -1.51
C LYS A 71 1.17 3.11 -2.88
N THR A 72 1.61 2.21 -3.75
CA THR A 72 2.16 2.55 -5.07
C THR A 72 1.11 3.26 -5.92
N THR A 73 -0.08 2.66 -6.05
CA THR A 73 -1.20 3.24 -6.78
C THR A 73 -1.59 4.61 -6.26
N THR A 74 -1.75 4.77 -4.94
CA THR A 74 -2.15 6.06 -4.36
C THR A 74 -1.11 7.15 -4.57
N VAL A 75 0.18 6.83 -4.52
CA VAL A 75 1.24 7.81 -4.82
C VAL A 75 1.20 8.21 -6.29
N THR A 76 1.09 7.23 -7.20
CA THR A 76 0.97 7.47 -8.65
C THR A 76 -0.25 8.32 -9.00
N ASP A 77 -1.41 8.02 -8.42
CA ASP A 77 -2.63 8.77 -8.67
C ASP A 77 -2.52 10.20 -8.13
N ALA A 78 -1.91 10.39 -6.95
CA ALA A 78 -1.67 11.72 -6.40
C ALA A 78 -0.75 12.56 -7.32
N ASP A 79 0.27 11.94 -7.93
CA ASP A 79 1.14 12.60 -8.91
C ASP A 79 0.38 12.97 -10.20
N ALA A 80 -0.41 12.05 -10.75
CA ALA A 80 -1.20 12.28 -11.96
C ALA A 80 -2.22 13.42 -11.79
N ILE A 81 -2.84 13.52 -10.62
CA ILE A 81 -3.79 14.59 -10.31
C ILE A 81 -3.09 15.96 -10.29
N VAL A 82 -1.91 16.07 -9.66
CA VAL A 82 -1.12 17.32 -9.63
C VAL A 82 -0.70 17.74 -11.05
N GLU A 83 -0.27 16.78 -11.87
CA GLU A 83 0.11 17.05 -13.26
C GLU A 83 -1.07 17.57 -14.08
N ALA A 84 -2.23 16.92 -13.99
CA ALA A 84 -3.45 17.32 -14.70
C ALA A 84 -3.92 18.73 -14.31
N ASP A 85 -3.88 19.05 -13.02
CA ASP A 85 -4.22 20.38 -12.52
C ASP A 85 -3.24 21.45 -13.00
N THR A 86 -1.95 21.14 -13.02
CA THR A 86 -0.90 22.03 -13.52
C THR A 86 -1.12 22.36 -15.00
N ILE A 87 -1.40 21.35 -15.83
CA ILE A 87 -1.70 21.53 -17.25
C ILE A 87 -2.94 22.42 -17.43
N THR A 88 -4.00 22.16 -16.66
CA THR A 88 -5.25 22.91 -16.71
C THR A 88 -5.03 24.39 -16.34
N ALA A 89 -4.26 24.65 -15.28
CA ALA A 89 -3.91 26.00 -14.85
C ALA A 89 -3.07 26.75 -15.91
N GLN A 90 -2.11 26.08 -16.54
CA GLN A 90 -1.32 26.66 -17.63
C GLN A 90 -2.21 27.03 -18.83
N GLN A 91 -3.10 26.13 -19.25
CA GLN A 91 -4.01 26.39 -20.37
C GLN A 91 -4.94 27.58 -20.10
N ALA A 92 -5.45 27.73 -18.87
CA ALA A 92 -6.27 28.88 -18.49
C ALA A 92 -5.49 30.21 -18.64
N ARG A 93 -4.26 30.27 -18.13
CA ARG A 93 -3.38 31.45 -18.25
C ARG A 93 -3.06 31.81 -19.69
N TYR A 94 -2.82 30.81 -20.55
CA TYR A 94 -2.59 31.05 -21.97
C TYR A 94 -3.83 31.67 -22.67
N ARG A 95 -5.05 31.22 -22.33
CA ARG A 95 -6.29 31.80 -22.89
C ARG A 95 -6.48 33.26 -22.45
N GLU A 96 -6.28 33.55 -21.17
CA GLU A 96 -6.38 34.91 -20.63
C GLU A 96 -5.37 35.86 -21.29
N ALA A 97 -4.12 35.41 -21.48
CA ALA A 97 -3.07 36.20 -22.14
C ALA A 97 -3.36 36.47 -23.63
N MET A 98 -4.13 35.62 -24.29
CA MET A 98 -4.54 35.81 -25.68
C MET A 98 -5.74 36.78 -25.80
N ILE A 99 -6.66 36.77 -24.84
CA ILE A 99 -7.83 37.66 -24.81
C ILE A 99 -7.44 39.10 -24.42
N GLY A 100 -6.48 39.27 -23.50
CA GLY A 100 -6.01 40.59 -23.06
C GLY A 100 -5.05 41.30 -24.02
N ARG A 101 -4.91 40.80 -25.26
CA ARG A 101 -3.97 41.31 -26.28
C ARG A 101 -4.65 41.99 -27.46
N ASP A 102 -5.99 42.09 -27.43
CA ASP A 102 -6.84 42.84 -28.36
C ASP A 102 -7.19 44.23 -27.78
#